data_AF-A0A3N4LAT0-F1
#
_entry.id   AF-A0A3N4LAT0-F1
#
_cell.length_a   1.000
_cell.length_b   1.000
_cell.length_c   1.000
_cell.angle_alpha   90.00
_cell.angle_beta   90.00
_cell.angle_gamma   90.00
#
_symmetry.space_group_name_H-M   'P 1'
#
loop_
_entity.id
_entity.type
_entity.pdbx_description
1 polymer ?
#
loop_
_entity_poly.entity_id
_entity_poly.type
_entity_poly.pdbx_seq_one_letter_code
_entity_poly.pdbx_strand_id
1 'polypeptide(L)'
;LQVAEGLLAGLIGHASLFFQGGILHRDISPNNIIVIDDIASDIFAWIWPHDTPLRGCLIDLDYAIEASAQPSGALDRTGTYPFIAIQILRGQERHRYRHDLESFLYVLIW
;
A
#
# COMPACT_ATOMS: atom_id res chain seq x y z
N LEU A 1 12.04 -15.37 -3.51
CA LEU A 1 12.92 -14.28 -2.99
C LEU A 1 12.47 -12.94 -3.54
N GLN A 2 12.49 -12.73 -4.86
CA GLN A 2 12.05 -11.49 -5.50
C GLN A 2 10.64 -11.01 -5.09
N VAL A 3 9.67 -11.92 -4.99
CA VAL A 3 8.30 -11.57 -4.54
C VAL A 3 8.29 -11.03 -3.10
N ALA A 4 9.07 -11.62 -2.20
CA ALA A 4 9.15 -11.17 -0.81
C ALA A 4 9.88 -9.82 -0.69
N GLU A 5 10.92 -9.60 -1.50
CA GLU A 5 11.63 -8.32 -1.59
C GLU A 5 10.72 -7.21 -2.12
N GLY A 6 9.97 -7.49 -3.19
CA GLY A 6 8.99 -6.57 -3.74
C GLY A 6 7.88 -6.23 -2.74
N LEU A 7 7.34 -7.24 -2.04
CA LEU A 7 6.31 -7.04 -1.02
C LEU A 7 6.81 -6.18 0.14
N LEU A 8 8.02 -6.44 0.63
CA LEU A 8 8.65 -5.62 1.67
C LEU A 8 8.83 -4.18 1.19
N ALA A 9 9.39 -3.98 0.00
CA ALA A 9 9.58 -2.65 -0.56
C ALA A 9 8.24 -1.91 -0.76
N GLY A 10 7.20 -2.62 -1.23
CA GLY A 10 5.85 -2.09 -1.35
C GLY A 10 5.25 -1.67 0.00
N LEU A 11 5.47 -2.47 1.05
CA LEU A 11 5.02 -2.14 2.41
C LEU A 11 5.74 -0.91 2.99
N ILE A 12 7.06 -0.80 2.75
CA ILE A 12 7.85 0.38 3.15
C ILE A 12 7.40 1.63 2.36
N GLY A 13 7.18 1.49 1.06
CA GLY A 13 6.64 2.56 0.21
C GLY A 13 5.26 3.01 0.66
N HIS A 14 4.37 2.07 1.02
CA HIS A 14 3.06 2.35 1.59
C HIS A 14 3.15 3.13 2.92
N ALA A 15 4.04 2.72 3.81
CA ALA A 15 4.28 3.44 5.06
C ALA A 15 4.77 4.87 4.80
N SER A 16 5.68 5.09 3.84
CA SER A 16 6.11 6.43 3.46
C SER A 16 4.97 7.28 2.86
N LEU A 17 4.17 6.72 1.94
CA LEU A 17 2.99 7.38 1.40
C LEU A 17 2.04 7.88 2.49
N PHE A 18 1.82 7.07 3.53
CA PHE A 18 0.91 7.44 4.60
C PHE A 18 1.53 8.42 5.61
N PHE A 19 2.69 8.10 6.19
CA PHE A 19 3.24 8.88 7.30
C PHE A 19 3.93 10.18 6.85
N GLN A 20 4.51 10.21 5.65
CA GLN A 20 5.11 11.43 5.09
C GLN A 20 4.18 12.12 4.09
N GLY A 21 3.52 11.35 3.23
CA GLY A 21 2.63 11.89 2.20
C GLY A 21 1.21 12.19 2.67
N GLY A 22 0.76 11.59 3.78
CA GLY A 22 -0.64 11.69 4.21
C GLY A 22 -1.62 11.05 3.22
N ILE A 23 -1.18 10.07 2.44
CA ILE A 23 -1.96 9.45 1.35
C ILE A 23 -2.35 8.02 1.72
N LEU A 24 -3.59 7.65 1.41
CA LEU A 24 -4.09 6.27 1.40
C LEU A 24 -4.04 5.74 -0.03
N HIS A 25 -3.55 4.51 -0.22
CA HIS A 25 -3.40 3.94 -1.55
C HIS A 25 -4.71 3.38 -2.11
N ARG A 26 -5.45 2.62 -1.28
CA ARG A 26 -6.78 2.06 -1.58
C ARG A 26 -6.86 1.01 -2.69
N ASP A 27 -5.74 0.58 -3.25
CA ASP A 27 -5.70 -0.45 -4.28
C ASP A 27 -4.40 -1.27 -4.24
N ILE A 28 -4.13 -1.85 -3.07
CA ILE A 28 -3.01 -2.78 -2.94
C ILE A 28 -3.38 -4.10 -3.61
N SER A 29 -2.58 -4.51 -4.59
CA SER A 29 -2.72 -5.78 -5.32
C SER A 29 -1.33 -6.27 -5.80
N PRO A 30 -1.18 -7.55 -6.19
CA PRO A 30 0.11 -8.05 -6.70
C PRO A 30 0.59 -7.29 -7.94
N ASN A 31 -0.33 -6.78 -8.75
CA ASN A 31 0.00 -6.05 -9.99
C ASN A 31 0.50 -4.62 -9.72
N ASN A 32 0.20 -4.08 -8.53
CA ASN A 32 0.60 -2.73 -8.13
C ASN A 32 1.91 -2.74 -7.32
N ILE A 33 2.52 -3.90 -7.13
CA ILE A 33 3.83 -4.05 -6.49
C ILE A 33 4.80 -4.58 -7.54
N ILE A 34 5.74 -3.73 -7.97
CA ILE A 34 6.74 -4.10 -8.96
C ILE A 34 8.10 -4.30 -8.29
N VAL A 35 8.87 -5.27 -8.79
CA VAL A 35 10.28 -5.44 -8.43
C VAL A 35 11.09 -4.57 -9.37
N ILE A 36 11.97 -3.75 -8.80
CA ILE A 36 12.92 -2.92 -9.55
C ILE A 36 14.33 -3.25 -9.11
N ASP A 37 15.28 -3.11 -10.03
CA ASP A 37 16.71 -3.33 -9.74
C ASP A 37 17.36 -2.12 -9.04
N ASP A 38 16.69 -0.97 -9.06
CA ASP A 38 17.20 0.30 -8.54
C ASP A 38 16.92 0.45 -7.04
N ILE A 39 17.91 0.97 -6.31
CA ILE A 39 17.97 0.92 -4.84
C ILE A 39 17.55 2.28 -4.27
N ALA A 40 16.39 2.34 -3.62
CA ALA A 40 15.89 3.56 -2.96
C ALA A 40 16.13 3.58 -1.44
N SER A 41 17.22 2.99 -0.94
CA SER A 41 17.45 2.78 0.50
C SER A 41 17.48 4.10 1.31
N ASP A 42 18.08 5.15 0.76
CA ASP A 42 18.40 6.35 1.53
C ASP A 42 17.15 7.16 1.94
N ILE A 43 16.15 7.25 1.05
CA ILE A 43 14.92 7.99 1.33
C ILE A 43 14.01 7.31 2.36
N PHE A 44 14.22 6.01 2.58
CA PHE A 44 13.43 5.20 3.52
C PHE A 44 14.17 4.84 4.81
N ALA A 45 15.38 5.38 5.04
CA ALA A 45 16.22 5.04 6.20
C ALA A 45 15.52 5.22 7.56
N TRP A 46 14.52 6.10 7.65
CA TRP A 46 13.73 6.32 8.86
C TRP A 46 12.72 5.20 9.17
N ILE A 47 12.32 4.39 8.17
CA ILE A 47 11.47 3.19 8.33
C ILE A 47 12.33 1.93 8.29
N TRP A 48 13.30 1.90 7.36
CA TRP A 48 14.14 0.77 7.03
C TRP A 48 15.62 1.15 7.17
N PRO A 49 16.18 1.12 8.39
CA PRO A 49 17.55 1.57 8.66
C PRO A 49 18.62 0.52 8.33
N HIS A 50 18.30 -0.46 7.49
CA HIS A 50 19.22 -1.54 7.12
C HIS A 50 19.95 -1.20 5.81
N ASP A 51 21.20 -1.62 5.71
CA ASP A 51 22.01 -1.50 4.48
C ASP A 51 21.53 -2.43 3.35
N THR A 52 20.49 -3.22 3.60
CA THR A 52 19.89 -4.09 2.60
C THR A 52 19.05 -3.27 1.63
N PRO A 53 19.35 -3.33 0.31
CA PRO A 53 18.62 -2.57 -0.68
C PRO A 53 17.15 -2.99 -0.77
N LEU A 54 16.26 -2.00 -0.86
CA LEU A 54 14.86 -2.23 -1.21
C LEU A 54 14.75 -2.39 -2.72
N ARG A 55 14.26 -3.54 -3.18
CA ARG A 55 14.11 -3.91 -4.59
C ARG A 55 12.65 -3.99 -4.98
N GLY A 56 11.98 -2.84 -4.96
CA GLY A 56 10.59 -2.77 -5.38
C GLY A 56 9.98 -1.39 -5.18
N CYS A 57 8.79 -1.23 -5.77
CA CYS A 57 8.03 0.00 -5.71
C CYS A 57 6.53 -0.33 -5.66
N LEU A 58 5.79 0.50 -4.93
CA LEU A 58 4.34 0.52 -4.93
C LEU A 58 3.88 1.57 -5.94
N ILE A 59 3.08 1.15 -6.92
CA ILE A 59 2.61 1.99 -8.04
C ILE A 59 1.08 2.06 -8.04
N ASP A 60 0.53 2.84 -8.99
CA ASP A 60 -0.90 2.99 -9.23
C ASP A 60 -1.66 3.71 -8.10
N LEU A 61 -1.63 5.03 -8.16
CA LEU A 61 -2.29 5.93 -7.20
C LEU A 61 -3.63 6.47 -7.73
N ASP A 62 -4.24 5.83 -8.74
CA ASP A 62 -5.46 6.34 -9.37
C ASP A 62 -6.67 6.37 -8.41
N TYR A 63 -6.69 5.47 -7.41
CA TYR A 63 -7.67 5.45 -6.33
C TYR A 63 -7.20 6.13 -5.05
N ALA A 64 -5.98 6.69 -5.04
CA ALA A 64 -5.40 7.24 -3.83
C ALA A 64 -6.11 8.52 -3.39
N ILE A 65 -6.18 8.73 -2.07
CA ILE A 65 -6.75 9.95 -1.49
C ILE A 65 -5.89 10.47 -0.35
N GLU A 66 -5.99 11.77 -0.07
CA GLU A 66 -5.51 12.30 1.20
C GLU A 66 -6.26 11.65 2.37
N ALA A 67 -5.52 11.20 3.38
CA ALA A 67 -6.06 10.59 4.59
C ALA A 67 -6.95 11.56 5.38
N SER A 68 -6.67 12.87 5.27
CA SER A 68 -7.44 13.97 5.85
C SER A 68 -8.65 14.40 5.02
N ALA A 69 -8.82 13.89 3.78
CA ALA A 69 -9.90 14.32 2.89
C ALA A 69 -11.26 14.17 3.56
N GLN A 70 -12.15 15.13 3.34
CA GLN A 70 -13.51 15.02 3.86
C GLN A 70 -14.28 13.90 3.15
N PRO A 71 -15.12 13.13 3.87
CA PRO A 71 -15.91 12.08 3.25
C PRO A 71 -16.91 12.70 2.26
N SER A 72 -16.96 12.18 1.04
CA SER A 72 -18.01 12.52 0.06
C SER A 72 -19.38 11.89 0.40
N GLY A 73 -19.45 11.08 1.45
CA GLY A 73 -20.62 10.29 1.84
C GLY A 73 -20.79 8.99 1.04
N ALA A 74 -19.99 8.77 -0.01
CA ALA A 74 -19.97 7.52 -0.75
C ALA A 74 -19.20 6.42 0.02
N LEU A 75 -19.74 5.20 0.02
CA LEU A 75 -19.00 4.02 0.44
C LEU A 75 -18.05 3.64 -0.69
N ASP A 76 -16.82 4.13 -0.56
CA ASP A 76 -15.73 3.95 -1.50
C ASP A 76 -15.26 2.49 -1.51
N ARG A 77 -15.95 1.64 -2.29
CA ARG A 77 -15.56 0.23 -2.58
C ARG A 77 -14.63 0.17 -3.78
N THR A 78 -13.52 0.89 -3.71
CA THR A 78 -12.51 0.91 -4.76
C THR A 78 -11.44 -0.14 -4.51
N GLY A 79 -10.75 -0.52 -5.57
CA GLY A 79 -9.63 -1.44 -5.52
C GLY A 79 -9.93 -2.80 -6.15
N THR A 80 -8.92 -3.66 -6.12
CA THR A 80 -8.93 -4.97 -6.75
C THR A 80 -9.66 -6.00 -5.88
N TYR A 81 -10.82 -6.49 -6.34
CA TYR A 81 -11.79 -7.28 -5.54
C TYR A 81 -11.22 -8.31 -4.56
N PRO A 82 -10.30 -9.23 -4.93
CA PRO A 82 -9.76 -10.22 -4.00
C PRO A 82 -8.94 -9.64 -2.84
N PHE A 83 -8.49 -8.39 -2.98
CA PHE A 83 -7.60 -7.72 -2.05
C PHE A 83 -8.30 -6.60 -1.25
N ILE A 84 -9.58 -6.35 -1.46
CA ILE A 84 -10.34 -5.34 -0.69
C ILE A 84 -10.56 -5.85 0.74
N ALA A 85 -10.17 -5.04 1.73
CA ALA A 85 -10.43 -5.33 3.15
C ALA A 85 -11.93 -5.58 3.43
N ILE A 86 -12.22 -6.53 4.33
CA ILE A 86 -13.58 -7.06 4.52
C ILE A 86 -14.57 -5.95 4.93
N GLN A 87 -14.18 -5.04 5.83
CA GLN A 87 -15.07 -3.97 6.27
C GLN A 87 -15.35 -2.94 5.17
N ILE A 88 -14.40 -2.74 4.24
CA ILE A 88 -14.57 -1.88 3.07
C ILE A 88 -15.50 -2.56 2.06
N LEU A 89 -15.27 -3.83 1.79
CA LEU A 89 -16.11 -4.63 0.89
C LEU A 89 -17.57 -4.66 1.35
N ARG A 90 -17.79 -4.80 2.67
CA ARG A 90 -19.13 -4.75 3.28
C ARG A 90 -19.73 -3.35 3.32
N GLY A 91 -18.97 -2.30 3.02
CA GLY A 91 -19.40 -0.90 3.14
C GLY A 91 -19.72 -0.51 4.58
N GLN A 92 -19.04 -1.12 5.55
CA GLN A 92 -19.26 -0.86 6.98
C GLN A 92 -18.35 0.25 7.49
N GLU A 93 -17.24 0.49 6.81
CA GLU A 93 -16.24 1.45 7.23
C GLU A 93 -15.67 2.24 6.06
N ARG A 94 -15.11 3.41 6.39
CA ARG A 94 -14.27 4.17 5.46
C ARG A 94 -12.88 3.57 5.39
N HIS A 95 -12.27 3.63 4.20
CA HIS A 95 -10.88 3.24 3.98
C HIS A 95 -9.93 4.01 4.90
N ARG A 96 -8.95 3.30 5.45
CA ARG A 96 -7.96 3.77 6.44
C ARG A 96 -6.69 2.97 6.24
N TYR A 97 -5.58 3.44 6.79
CA TYR A 97 -4.27 2.79 6.65
C TYR A 97 -4.30 1.28 6.94
N ARG A 98 -5.01 0.86 8.00
CA ARG A 98 -5.15 -0.56 8.37
C ARG A 98 -5.80 -1.44 7.30
N HIS A 99 -6.61 -0.87 6.42
CA HIS A 99 -7.29 -1.62 5.36
C HIS A 99 -6.33 -1.92 4.20
N ASP A 100 -5.42 -1.00 3.87
CA ASP A 100 -4.32 -1.30 2.95
C ASP A 100 -3.40 -2.39 3.54
N LEU A 101 -3.14 -2.36 4.85
CA LEU A 101 -2.37 -3.44 5.51
C LEU A 101 -3.07 -4.81 5.45
N GLU A 102 -4.39 -4.85 5.56
CA GLU A 102 -5.19 -6.06 5.35
C GLU A 102 -5.06 -6.57 3.91
N SER A 103 -5.05 -5.67 2.92
CA SER A 103 -4.76 -6.00 1.53
C SER A 103 -3.35 -6.58 1.33
N PHE A 104 -2.33 -6.03 2.00
CA PHE A 104 -0.96 -6.61 1.98
C PHE A 104 -0.93 -8.05 2.52
N LEU A 105 -1.72 -8.36 3.56
CA LEU A 105 -1.86 -9.74 4.06
C LEU A 105 -2.48 -10.65 2.99
N TYR A 106 -3.46 -10.17 2.23
CA TYR A 106 -4.06 -10.93 1.15
C TYR A 106 -3.09 -11.17 -0.01
N VAL A 107 -2.27 -10.17 -0.36
CA VAL A 107 -1.18 -10.33 -1.35
C VAL A 107 -0.15 -11.36 -0.88
N LEU A 108 0.19 -11.38 0.42
CA LEU A 108 1.14 -12.34 0.97
C LEU A 108 0.66 -13.80 0.87
N ILE A 109 -0.66 -14.03 0.94
CA ILE A 109 -1.28 -15.37 0.95
C ILE A 109 -1.60 -15.89 -0.46
N TRP A 110 -1.69 -14.99 -1.45
CA TRP A 110 -2.03 -15.28 -2.84
C TRP A 110 -0.95 -16.09 -3.57
#